data_AF-A0A2Z2E147-F1
#
_entry.id   AF-A0A2Z2E147-F1
#
_cell.length_a   1.000
_cell.length_b   1.000
_cell.length_c   1.000
_cell.angle_alpha   90.00
_cell.angle_beta   90.00
_cell.angle_gamma   90.00
#
_symmetry.space_group_name_H-M   'P 1'
#
loop_
_entity.id
_entity.type
_entity.pdbx_description
1 polymer ?
#
loop_
_entity_poly.entity_id
_entity_poly.type
_entity_poly.pdbx_seq_one_letter_code
_entity_poly.pdbx_strand_id
1 'polypeptide(L)'
;MKISQLESGMQVWSVTRTKMGNTTISTVIVHPVVIIEIHDNHVIARWNGNAPRRFGETAIRGWKKEKPLLVREPFGNVRLATRAEKTAMQEKE
;
A
#
# COMPACT_ATOMS: atom_id res chain seq x y z
N MET A 1 -5.97 -3.81 -6.16
CA MET A 1 -6.06 -5.28 -6.11
C MET A 1 -7.49 -5.77 -6.23
N LYS A 2 -7.68 -7.06 -6.53
CA LYS A 2 -8.95 -7.78 -6.40
C LYS A 2 -8.80 -8.90 -5.35
N ILE A 3 -9.90 -9.33 -4.73
CA ILE A 3 -9.89 -10.41 -3.73
C ILE A 3 -9.36 -11.72 -4.33
N SER A 4 -9.71 -12.02 -5.59
CA SER A 4 -9.28 -13.22 -6.31
C SER A 4 -7.76 -13.33 -6.54
N GLN A 5 -6.98 -12.29 -6.25
CA GLN A 5 -5.52 -12.27 -6.37
C GLN A 5 -4.81 -12.40 -5.02
N LEU A 6 -5.58 -12.54 -3.94
CA LEU A 6 -5.07 -12.65 -2.58
C LEU A 6 -5.02 -14.12 -2.16
N GLU A 7 -4.06 -14.41 -1.30
CA GLU A 7 -3.90 -15.71 -0.66
C GLU A 7 -3.74 -15.49 0.85
N SER A 8 -4.18 -16.46 1.67
CA SER A 8 -3.95 -16.41 3.11
C SER A 8 -2.45 -16.43 3.40
N GLY A 9 -1.99 -15.64 4.37
CA GLY A 9 -0.58 -15.45 4.69
C GLY A 9 0.15 -14.47 3.77
N MET A 10 -0.47 -14.03 2.67
CA MET A 10 0.14 -13.07 1.75
C MET A 10 0.35 -11.71 2.43
N GLN A 11 1.54 -11.13 2.27
CA GLN A 11 1.79 -9.74 2.63
C GLN A 11 1.58 -8.84 1.42
N VAL A 12 0.74 -7.82 1.59
CA VAL A 12 0.45 -6.77 0.62
C VAL A 12 0.67 -5.40 1.24
N TRP A 13 0.56 -4.35 0.44
CA TRP A 13 0.89 -2.98 0.85
C TRP A 13 -0.29 -2.06 0.60
N SER A 14 -0.86 -1.53 1.69
CA SER A 14 -1.86 -0.48 1.63
C SER A 14 -1.19 0.84 1.30
N VAL A 15 -1.71 1.55 0.30
CA VAL A 15 -1.19 2.85 -0.14
C VAL A 15 -2.28 3.89 0.03
N THR A 16 -2.01 4.93 0.82
CA THR A 16 -2.97 6.00 1.07
C THR A 16 -2.30 7.34 0.82
N ARG A 17 -3.04 8.28 0.22
CA ARG A 17 -2.61 9.67 0.08
C ARG A 17 -3.32 10.51 1.12
N THR A 18 -2.56 11.30 1.87
CA THR A 18 -3.11 12.21 2.90
C THR A 18 -2.45 13.57 2.83
N LYS A 19 -3.07 14.58 3.44
CA LYS A 19 -2.45 15.88 3.66
C LYS A 19 -1.47 15.81 4.81
N MET A 20 -0.40 16.59 4.72
CA MET A 20 0.56 16.73 5.81
C MET A 20 0.01 17.73 6.83
N GLY A 21 -0.78 17.24 7.79
CA GLY A 21 -1.46 18.09 8.77
C GLY A 21 -2.36 19.11 8.11
N ASN A 22 -2.29 20.37 8.54
CA ASN A 22 -3.11 21.46 8.01
C ASN A 22 -2.47 22.15 6.78
N THR A 23 -1.66 21.44 5.99
CA THR A 23 -1.02 22.00 4.80
C THR A 23 -1.74 21.57 3.52
N THR A 24 -1.46 22.27 2.42
CA THR A 24 -1.91 21.87 1.08
C THR A 24 -1.03 20.76 0.50
N ILE A 25 0.10 20.42 1.13
CA ILE A 25 1.05 19.39 0.67
C ILE A 25 0.45 18.01 0.93
N SER A 26 0.44 17.17 -0.10
CA SER A 26 0.01 15.78 0.01
C SER A 26 1.22 14.85 0.10
N THR A 27 1.13 13.83 0.95
CA THR A 27 2.12 12.77 1.11
C THR A 27 1.48 11.40 0.91
N VAL A 28 2.30 10.40 0.56
CA VAL A 28 1.89 9.01 0.41
C VAL A 28 2.35 8.22 1.64
N ILE A 29 1.43 7.49 2.26
CA ILE A 29 1.73 6.60 3.37
C ILE A 29 1.53 5.16 2.89
N VAL A 30 2.48 4.30 3.26
CA VAL A 30 2.49 2.89 2.87
C VAL A 30 2.57 2.03 4.12
N HIS A 31 1.59 1.15 4.29
CA HIS A 31 1.54 0.24 5.43
C HIS A 31 1.50 -1.22 4.96
N PRO A 32 2.22 -2.13 5.63
CA PRO A 32 2.11 -3.55 5.37
C PRO A 32 0.74 -4.06 5.84
N VAL A 33 0.20 -5.00 5.09
CA VAL A 33 -1.05 -5.69 5.38
C VAL A 33 -0.83 -7.18 5.19
N VAL A 34 -1.10 -7.97 6.22
CA VAL A 34 -1.00 -9.43 6.15
C VAL A 34 -2.40 -10.02 6.10
N ILE A 35 -2.69 -10.78 5.05
CA ILE A 35 -3.98 -11.45 4.88
C ILE A 35 -4.01 -12.69 5.78
N ILE A 36 -5.08 -12.86 6.54
CA ILE A 36 -5.27 -14.02 7.43
C ILE A 36 -6.35 -14.93 6.84
N GLU A 37 -7.52 -14.39 6.52
CA GLU A 37 -8.64 -15.14 5.96
C GLU A 37 -9.20 -14.43 4.73
N ILE A 38 -9.71 -15.23 3.80
CA ILE A 38 -10.33 -14.77 2.56
C ILE A 38 -11.74 -15.32 2.51
N HIS A 39 -12.67 -14.43 2.20
CA HIS A 39 -14.07 -14.74 1.95
C HIS A 39 -14.47 -14.15 0.59
N ASP A 40 -15.64 -14.51 0.09
CA ASP A 40 -16.09 -14.13 -1.26
C ASP A 40 -16.15 -12.61 -1.48
N ASN A 41 -16.52 -11.84 -0.45
CA ASN A 41 -16.73 -10.39 -0.55
C ASN A 41 -15.81 -9.54 0.35
N HIS A 42 -14.96 -10.17 1.15
CA HIS A 42 -14.06 -9.46 2.05
C HIS A 42 -12.87 -10.32 2.47
N VAL A 43 -11.86 -9.69 3.04
CA VAL A 43 -10.74 -10.37 3.70
C VAL A 43 -10.62 -9.93 5.15
N ILE A 44 -10.12 -10.83 6.00
CA ILE A 44 -9.66 -10.48 7.34
C ILE A 44 -8.14 -10.34 7.27
N ALA A 45 -7.65 -9.16 7.63
CA ALA A 45 -6.23 -8.85 7.53
C ALA A 45 -5.73 -8.02 8.71
N ARG A 46 -4.42 -8.12 9.00
CA ARG A 46 -3.73 -7.25 9.95
C ARG A 46 -3.10 -6.10 9.20
N TRP A 47 -3.57 -4.89 9.48
CA TRP A 47 -3.04 -3.66 8.89
C TRP A 47 -2.04 -3.02 9.85
N ASN A 48 -0.81 -2.78 9.38
CA ASN A 48 0.27 -2.14 10.14
C ASN A 48 0.51 -2.75 11.54
N GLY A 49 0.46 -4.08 11.66
CA GLY A 49 0.67 -4.79 12.93
C GLY A 49 -0.51 -4.77 13.92
N ASN A 50 -1.57 -4.01 13.63
CA ASN A 50 -2.78 -3.95 14.45
C ASN A 50 -3.52 -5.30 14.50
N ALA A 51 -4.52 -5.38 15.37
CA ALA A 51 -5.44 -6.52 15.44
C ALA A 51 -6.13 -6.76 14.08
N PRO A 52 -6.44 -8.04 13.75
CA PRO A 52 -7.14 -8.38 12.52
C PRO A 52 -8.48 -7.64 12.38
N ARG A 53 -8.76 -7.12 11.20
CA ARG A 53 -10.04 -6.45 10.87
C ARG A 53 -10.53 -6.88 9.49
N ARG A 54 -11.83 -6.74 9.29
CA ARG A 54 -12.50 -6.96 8.01
C ARG A 54 -12.23 -5.81 7.05
N PHE A 55 -11.82 -6.13 5.82
CA PHE A 55 -11.64 -5.20 4.71
C PHE A 55 -12.45 -5.66 3.50
N GLY A 56 -13.34 -4.80 3.01
CA GLY A 56 -14.08 -5.05 1.77
C GLY A 56 -13.31 -4.64 0.52
N GLU A 57 -13.87 -4.92 -0.65
CA GLU A 57 -13.25 -4.67 -1.95
C GLU A 57 -12.79 -3.22 -2.17
N THR A 58 -13.56 -2.24 -1.69
CA THR A 58 -13.24 -0.82 -1.84
C THR A 58 -11.92 -0.45 -1.18
N ALA A 59 -11.63 -1.03 -0.01
CA ALA A 59 -10.38 -0.83 0.70
C ALA A 59 -9.22 -1.56 -0.01
N ILE A 60 -9.46 -2.79 -0.45
CA ILE A 60 -8.46 -3.65 -1.12
C ILE A 60 -8.05 -3.08 -2.49
N ARG A 61 -8.93 -2.33 -3.16
CA ARG A 61 -8.66 -1.76 -4.50
C ARG A 61 -7.35 -0.97 -4.55
N GLY A 62 -7.03 -0.23 -3.49
CA GLY A 62 -5.79 0.58 -3.38
C GLY A 62 -4.53 -0.19 -2.99
N TRP A 63 -4.64 -1.47 -2.62
CA TRP A 63 -3.49 -2.27 -2.18
C TRP A 63 -2.63 -2.74 -3.35
N LYS A 64 -1.34 -2.96 -3.06
CA LYS A 64 -0.30 -3.41 -3.98
C LYS A 64 0.37 -4.68 -3.49
N LYS A 65 0.76 -5.56 -4.41
CA LYS A 65 1.40 -6.84 -4.10
C LYS A 65 2.81 -6.62 -3.59
N GLU A 66 3.56 -5.83 -4.34
CA GLU A 66 4.92 -5.46 -3.99
C GLU A 66 4.95 -4.12 -3.25
N LYS A 67 6.00 -3.94 -2.44
CA LYS A 67 6.24 -2.70 -1.72
C LYS A 67 6.49 -1.58 -2.75
N PRO A 68 5.65 -0.55 -2.82
CA PRO A 68 5.89 0.54 -3.74
C PRO A 68 7.16 1.31 -3.35
N LEU A 69 7.97 1.63 -4.35
CA LEU A 69 9.08 2.57 -4.20
C LEU A 69 8.55 3.99 -3.99
N LEU A 70 9.11 4.66 -2.99
CA LEU A 70 8.78 6.03 -2.61
C LEU A 70 9.97 6.94 -2.86
N VAL A 71 9.69 8.10 -3.42
CA VAL A 71 10.66 9.18 -3.63
C VAL A 71 10.36 10.28 -2.61
N ARG A 72 11.40 10.71 -1.89
CA ARG A 72 11.30 11.79 -0.92
C ARG A 72 11.52 13.13 -1.62
N GLU A 73 10.60 14.03 -1.38
CA GLU A 73 10.62 15.39 -1.91
C GLU A 73 11.28 16.36 -0.90
N PRO A 74 11.72 17.55 -1.34
CA PRO A 74 12.49 18.49 -0.50
C PRO A 74 11.79 18.90 0.81
N PHE A 75 10.46 18.98 0.81
CA PHE A 75 9.67 19.39 1.98
C PHE A 75 9.29 18.22 2.90
N GLY A 76 9.99 17.09 2.77
CA GLY A 76 9.77 15.90 3.61
C GLY A 76 8.55 15.07 3.25
N ASN A 77 7.72 15.53 2.31
CA ASN A 77 6.66 14.71 1.71
C ASN A 77 7.26 13.59 0.85
N VAL A 78 6.49 12.54 0.64
CA VAL A 78 6.88 11.45 -0.24
C VAL A 78 5.81 11.21 -1.30
N ARG A 79 6.26 10.75 -2.48
CA ARG A 79 5.40 10.34 -3.58
C ARG A 79 5.77 8.95 -4.07
N LEU A 80 4.88 8.34 -4.86
CA LEU A 80 5.21 7.12 -5.59
C LEU A 80 6.26 7.42 -6.66
N ALA A 81 7.23 6.52 -6.81
CA ALA A 81 8.18 6.55 -7.91
C ALA A 81 7.47 6.41 -9.26
N THR A 82 7.90 7.20 -10.24
CA THR A 82 7.49 7.10 -11.64
C THR A 82 8.04 5.83 -12.29
N ARG A 83 7.56 5.49 -13.48
CA ARG A 83 8.07 4.31 -14.22
C ARG A 83 9.56 4.44 -14.50
N ALA A 84 10.03 5.59 -14.97
CA ALA A 84 11.44 5.84 -15.27
C ALA A 84 12.33 5.66 -14.02
N GLU A 85 11.91 6.19 -12.87
CA GLU A 85 12.66 6.05 -11.61
C GLU A 85 12.73 4.60 -11.13
N LYS A 86 11.67 3.80 -11.36
CA LYS A 86 11.68 2.37 -11.02
C LYS A 86 12.64 1.59 -11.91
N THR A 87 12.61 1.82 -13.21
CA THR A 87 13.51 1.17 -14.17
C THR A 87 14.97 1.52 -13.86
N ALA A 88 15.26 2.80 -13.60
CA ALA A 88 16.60 3.26 -13.25
C ALA A 88 17.13 2.70 -11.90
N MET A 89 16.25 2.28 -10.99
CA MET A 89 16.65 1.56 -9.78
C MET A 89 16.89 0.08 -10.05
N GLN A 90 16.06 -0.57 -10.88
CA GLN A 90 16.21 -1.97 -11.24
C GLN A 90 17.45 -2.24 -12.10
N GLU A 91 17.89 -1.28 -12.92
CA GLU A 91 19.12 -1.37 -13.72
C GLU A 91 20.41 -1.15 -12.90
N LYS A 92 20.28 -0.70 -11.65
CA LYS A 92 21.42 -0.47 -10.74
C LYS A 92 21.65 -1.60 -9.74
N GLU A 93 20.77 -2.60 -9.71
CA GLU A 93 20.94 -3.87 -8.97
C GLU A 93 21.48 -4.96 -9.91
#